data_AF-I0R9F4-F1
#
_entry.id   AF-I0R9F4-F1
#
_cell.length_a   1.000
_cell.length_b   1.000
_cell.length_c   1.000
_cell.angle_alpha   90.00
_cell.angle_beta   90.00
_cell.angle_gamma   90.00
#
_symmetry.space_group_name_H-M   'P 1'
#
loop_
_entity.id
_entity.type
_entity.pdbx_description
1 polymer ?
#
loop_
_entity_poly.entity_id
_entity_poly.type
_entity_poly.pdbx_seq_one_letter_code
_entity_poly.pdbx_strand_id
1 'polypeptide(L)'
;MFEHICEQGSPYEGVLKEASEDFDNLNQALRTLSASIEDHINELTLGKSPQEILDFFEKYEEKIVVGSYHRFKTNDNLFYYRSSLYESLDKCEDSLFDALVLDYIDTERVEKDEASIKIKELITKVRMDIEEMEEVMRAIDDRHILYRTRAVQRAQFLLLSDGSSKSKINSILRFYANEIQSKGDGNKDDDTVASEIFRIFGQNFFDSASLATPVKKRKPTPIELMNIIEELDIELVEEKNKKMMEYIRNALTSENVNRFAKDILNGNHAVRISSVFEKEPDTFIKIIGLYTYSKTAERGYDIKLKDNVVEVNGVRFKDFIVEERR
;
A
#
# COMPACT_ATOMS: atom_id res chain seq x y z
N MET A 1 39.16 -1.02 -32.97
CA MET A 1 40.38 -1.01 -32.12
C MET A 1 41.58 -1.60 -32.86
N PHE A 2 41.43 -2.76 -33.52
CA PHE A 2 42.56 -3.44 -34.18
C PHE A 2 42.87 -3.02 -35.64
N GLU A 3 42.06 -2.19 -36.29
CA GLU A 3 42.33 -1.73 -37.67
C GLU A 3 43.48 -0.71 -37.77
N HIS A 4 43.88 -0.08 -36.66
CA HIS A 4 44.93 0.95 -36.62
C HIS A 4 46.24 0.50 -35.94
N ILE A 5 46.46 -0.81 -35.76
CA ILE A 5 47.65 -1.31 -35.04
C ILE A 5 48.95 -0.91 -35.74
N CYS A 6 48.94 -0.81 -37.07
CA CYS A 6 50.10 -0.35 -37.84
C CYS A 6 50.36 1.17 -37.73
N GLU A 7 49.38 1.96 -37.24
CA GLU A 7 49.47 3.42 -37.10
C GLU A 7 49.73 3.87 -35.66
N GLN A 8 49.60 2.94 -34.69
CA GLN A 8 49.90 3.14 -33.28
C GLN A 8 51.41 2.97 -33.02
N GLY A 9 52.01 3.89 -32.26
CA GLY A 9 53.46 3.86 -31.98
C GLY A 9 53.91 2.72 -31.06
N SER A 10 52.98 2.07 -30.34
CA SER A 10 53.22 1.01 -29.34
C SER A 10 52.17 -0.11 -29.46
N PRO A 11 52.31 -1.04 -30.42
CA PRO A 11 51.31 -2.08 -30.70
C PRO A 11 51.12 -3.08 -29.55
N TYR A 12 52.11 -3.32 -28.70
CA TYR A 12 51.97 -4.17 -27.52
C TYR A 12 51.22 -3.42 -26.40
N GLU A 13 51.72 -2.25 -26.00
CA GLU A 13 51.21 -1.53 -24.82
C GLU A 13 49.81 -0.95 -25.05
N GLY A 14 49.59 -0.29 -26.19
CA GLY A 14 48.34 0.42 -26.49
C GLY A 14 47.27 -0.41 -27.19
N VAL A 15 47.51 -1.72 -27.39
CA VAL A 15 46.52 -2.59 -28.03
C VAL A 15 46.39 -3.90 -27.29
N LEU A 16 47.43 -4.74 -27.27
CA LEU A 16 47.29 -6.11 -26.75
C LEU A 16 47.23 -6.14 -25.21
N LYS A 17 48.04 -5.32 -24.53
CA LYS A 17 48.03 -5.18 -23.07
C LYS A 17 46.74 -4.53 -22.59
N GLU A 18 46.38 -3.39 -23.16
CA GLU A 18 45.12 -2.68 -22.87
C GLU A 18 43.90 -3.58 -23.11
N ALA A 19 43.83 -4.29 -24.25
CA ALA A 19 42.74 -5.21 -24.53
C ALA A 19 42.64 -6.32 -23.45
N SER A 20 43.76 -6.89 -23.01
CA SER A 20 43.71 -7.91 -21.95
C SER A 20 43.20 -7.36 -20.62
N GLU A 21 43.61 -6.15 -20.24
CA GLU A 21 43.13 -5.51 -19.02
C GLU A 21 41.63 -5.15 -19.11
N ASP A 22 41.18 -4.67 -20.26
CA ASP A 22 39.78 -4.37 -20.52
C ASP A 22 38.91 -5.63 -20.46
N PHE A 23 39.36 -6.75 -21.03
CA PHE A 23 38.65 -8.02 -20.96
C PHE A 23 38.60 -8.58 -19.53
N ASP A 24 39.68 -8.49 -18.75
CA ASP A 24 39.68 -8.88 -17.33
C ASP A 24 38.63 -8.06 -16.55
N ASN A 25 38.64 -6.74 -16.72
CA ASN A 25 37.70 -5.82 -16.06
C ASN A 25 36.26 -6.12 -16.46
N LEU A 26 36.03 -6.36 -17.76
CA LEU A 26 34.72 -6.70 -18.30
C LEU A 26 34.20 -8.02 -17.72
N ASN A 27 35.00 -9.08 -17.76
CA ASN A 27 34.61 -10.39 -17.23
C ASN A 27 34.35 -10.34 -15.71
N GLN A 28 35.14 -9.58 -14.97
CA GLN A 28 34.90 -9.36 -13.54
C GLN A 28 33.57 -8.64 -13.29
N ALA A 29 33.26 -7.60 -14.07
CA ALA A 29 31.99 -6.89 -13.98
C ALA A 29 30.81 -7.80 -14.36
N LEU A 30 30.94 -8.60 -15.40
CA LEU A 30 29.92 -9.56 -15.84
C LEU A 30 29.67 -10.64 -14.78
N ARG A 31 30.71 -11.22 -14.17
CA ARG A 31 30.57 -12.19 -13.07
C ARG A 31 29.84 -11.58 -11.87
N THR A 32 30.19 -10.34 -11.51
CA THR A 32 29.54 -9.60 -10.43
C THR A 32 28.06 -9.37 -10.74
N LEU A 33 27.75 -8.93 -11.95
CA LEU A 33 26.37 -8.78 -12.43
C LEU A 33 25.62 -10.12 -12.32
N SER A 34 26.19 -11.20 -12.86
CA SER A 34 25.61 -12.54 -12.85
C SER A 34 25.30 -13.07 -11.45
N ALA A 35 26.13 -12.74 -10.46
CA ALA A 35 25.89 -13.07 -9.05
C ALA A 35 24.80 -12.19 -8.41
N SER A 36 24.75 -10.91 -8.75
CA SER A 36 23.84 -9.93 -8.13
C SER A 36 22.40 -9.95 -8.66
N ILE A 37 22.13 -10.51 -9.84
CA ILE A 37 20.80 -10.49 -10.47
C ILE A 37 19.75 -11.17 -9.58
N GLU A 38 20.10 -12.27 -8.93
CA GLU A 38 19.18 -12.99 -8.04
C GLU A 38 18.79 -12.14 -6.84
N ASP A 39 19.77 -11.59 -6.14
CA ASP A 39 19.54 -10.74 -4.97
C ASP A 39 18.74 -9.50 -5.34
N HIS A 40 19.06 -8.87 -6.47
CA HIS A 40 18.34 -7.70 -6.93
C HIS A 40 16.85 -8.01 -7.20
N ILE A 41 16.56 -9.11 -7.91
CA ILE A 41 15.16 -9.53 -8.18
C ILE A 41 14.46 -9.94 -6.88
N ASN A 42 15.16 -10.59 -5.96
CA ASN A 42 14.62 -10.97 -4.66
C ASN A 42 14.29 -9.74 -3.81
N GLU A 43 15.19 -8.79 -3.64
CA GLU A 43 14.95 -7.52 -2.94
C GLU A 43 13.76 -6.77 -3.54
N LEU A 44 13.68 -6.73 -4.87
CA LEU A 44 12.61 -6.03 -5.58
C LEU A 44 11.23 -6.68 -5.41
N THR A 45 11.18 -7.96 -5.04
CA THR A 45 9.93 -8.73 -4.89
C THR A 45 9.59 -9.08 -3.44
N LEU A 46 10.54 -8.94 -2.52
CA LEU A 46 10.34 -9.27 -1.11
C LEU A 46 9.36 -8.28 -0.45
N GLY A 47 8.36 -8.81 0.26
CA GLY A 47 7.41 -7.99 1.05
C GLY A 47 6.42 -7.15 0.24
N LYS A 48 6.47 -7.19 -1.10
CA LYS A 48 5.55 -6.46 -1.97
C LYS A 48 4.27 -7.23 -2.22
N SER A 49 3.18 -6.49 -2.42
CA SER A 49 1.91 -7.05 -2.86
C SER A 49 2.01 -7.54 -4.31
N PRO A 50 1.14 -8.45 -4.74
CA PRO A 50 1.24 -9.01 -6.08
C PRO A 50 1.01 -7.99 -7.20
N GLN A 51 0.21 -6.95 -6.95
CA GLN A 51 0.00 -5.85 -7.89
C GLN A 51 1.27 -5.02 -8.06
N GLU A 52 1.95 -4.70 -6.96
CA GLU A 52 3.22 -3.95 -7.00
C GLU A 52 4.33 -4.74 -7.69
N ILE A 53 4.32 -6.08 -7.57
CA ILE A 53 5.25 -6.94 -8.30
C ILE A 53 4.97 -6.90 -9.81
N LEU A 54 3.70 -6.98 -10.23
CA LEU A 54 3.32 -6.93 -11.65
C LEU A 54 3.60 -5.56 -12.27
N ASP A 55 3.20 -4.47 -11.61
CA ASP A 55 3.49 -3.10 -12.05
C ASP A 55 5.00 -2.83 -12.14
N PHE A 56 5.78 -3.44 -11.24
CA PHE A 56 7.23 -3.37 -11.30
C PHE A 56 7.75 -4.08 -12.55
N PHE A 57 7.25 -5.28 -12.87
CA PHE A 57 7.68 -5.99 -14.08
C PHE A 57 7.31 -5.26 -15.37
N GLU A 58 6.14 -4.64 -15.43
CA GLU A 58 5.72 -3.84 -16.59
C GLU A 58 6.67 -2.64 -16.79
N LYS A 59 7.00 -1.91 -15.72
CA LYS A 59 7.96 -0.79 -15.77
C LYS A 59 9.40 -1.24 -16.01
N TYR A 60 9.79 -2.39 -15.46
CA TYR A 60 11.11 -2.98 -15.63
C TYR A 60 11.33 -3.43 -17.08
N GLU A 61 10.30 -4.02 -17.70
CA GLU A 61 10.31 -4.42 -19.11
C GLU A 61 10.48 -3.21 -20.02
N GLU A 62 9.69 -2.15 -19.81
CA GLU A 62 9.73 -0.94 -20.63
C GLU A 62 11.05 -0.15 -20.47
N LYS A 63 11.58 -0.02 -19.25
CA LYS A 63 12.77 0.83 -19.00
C LYS A 63 14.10 0.10 -19.08
N ILE A 64 14.21 -1.12 -18.53
CA ILE A 64 15.49 -1.83 -18.42
C ILE A 64 15.66 -2.82 -19.57
N VAL A 65 14.61 -3.58 -19.91
CA VAL A 65 14.70 -4.60 -20.96
C VAL A 65 14.65 -3.97 -22.36
N VAL A 66 13.72 -3.05 -22.61
CA VAL A 66 13.64 -2.39 -23.94
C VAL A 66 14.72 -1.30 -24.11
N GLY A 67 15.16 -0.65 -23.03
CA GLY A 67 16.16 0.42 -23.09
C GLY A 67 17.61 -0.10 -23.11
N SER A 68 18.04 -0.75 -22.03
CA SER A 68 19.44 -1.16 -21.85
C SER A 68 19.73 -2.51 -22.51
N TYR A 69 18.83 -3.47 -22.38
CA TYR A 69 19.04 -4.82 -22.91
C TYR A 69 18.85 -4.90 -24.44
N HIS A 70 17.91 -4.13 -25.01
CA HIS A 70 17.82 -4.01 -26.48
C HIS A 70 19.07 -3.34 -27.06
N ARG A 71 19.63 -2.29 -26.43
CA ARG A 71 20.92 -1.70 -26.84
C ARG A 71 22.04 -2.73 -26.82
N PHE A 72 22.14 -3.51 -25.74
CA PHE A 72 23.09 -4.61 -25.59
C PHE A 72 22.91 -5.71 -26.65
N LYS A 73 21.69 -5.89 -27.18
CA LYS A 73 21.37 -6.91 -28.20
C LYS A 73 21.45 -6.42 -29.65
N THR A 74 21.30 -5.11 -29.92
CA THR A 74 21.25 -4.54 -31.27
C THR A 74 22.50 -3.74 -31.67
N ASN A 75 22.87 -2.69 -30.92
CA ASN A 75 23.94 -1.77 -31.34
C ASN A 75 25.28 -1.99 -30.60
N ASP A 76 25.23 -2.41 -29.34
CA ASP A 76 26.42 -2.69 -28.49
C ASP A 76 26.61 -4.20 -28.26
N ASN A 77 26.13 -5.03 -29.19
CA ASN A 77 26.20 -6.47 -29.02
C ASN A 77 27.61 -6.98 -29.35
N LEU A 78 28.39 -7.25 -28.30
CA LEU A 78 29.77 -7.76 -28.41
C LEU A 78 29.86 -9.05 -29.24
N PHE A 79 28.78 -9.83 -29.35
CA PHE A 79 28.74 -11.00 -30.23
C PHE A 79 28.93 -10.66 -31.72
N TYR A 80 28.53 -9.46 -32.18
CA TYR A 80 28.80 -9.04 -33.57
C TYR A 80 30.28 -8.75 -33.80
N TYR A 81 30.99 -8.28 -32.77
CA TYR A 81 32.42 -7.99 -32.85
C TYR A 81 33.29 -9.23 -32.68
N ARG A 82 32.74 -10.35 -32.20
CA ARG A 82 33.46 -11.62 -32.00
C ARG A 82 34.33 -12.02 -33.18
N SER A 83 33.73 -12.11 -34.37
CA SER A 83 34.45 -12.52 -35.57
C SER A 83 35.58 -11.54 -35.90
N SER A 84 35.33 -10.23 -35.71
CA SER A 84 36.33 -9.18 -35.90
C SER A 84 37.45 -9.25 -34.86
N LEU A 85 37.13 -9.57 -33.60
CA LEU A 85 38.09 -9.73 -32.51
C LEU A 85 39.01 -10.93 -32.76
N TYR A 86 38.45 -12.10 -33.09
CA TYR A 86 39.26 -13.27 -33.43
C TYR A 86 40.11 -13.04 -34.68
N GLU A 87 39.56 -12.45 -35.74
CA GLU A 87 40.34 -12.09 -36.93
C GLU A 87 41.48 -11.12 -36.61
N SER A 88 41.27 -10.23 -35.64
CA SER A 88 42.30 -9.30 -35.17
C SER A 88 43.39 -10.00 -34.35
N LEU A 89 43.02 -10.96 -33.51
CA LEU A 89 43.97 -11.80 -32.78
C LEU A 89 44.77 -12.70 -33.74
N ASP A 90 44.13 -13.21 -34.80
CA ASP A 90 44.82 -13.94 -35.88
C ASP A 90 45.86 -13.03 -36.56
N LYS A 91 45.53 -11.76 -36.84
CA LYS A 91 46.49 -10.76 -37.35
C LYS A 91 47.64 -10.47 -36.37
N CYS A 92 47.37 -10.45 -35.05
CA CYS A 92 48.39 -10.34 -34.01
C CYS A 92 49.35 -11.52 -33.99
N GLU A 93 48.86 -12.71 -34.30
CA GLU A 93 49.65 -13.95 -34.32
C GLU A 93 50.45 -14.13 -35.63
N ASP A 94 49.96 -13.56 -36.73
CA ASP A 94 50.59 -13.65 -38.05
C ASP A 94 51.44 -12.42 -38.42
N SER A 95 50.79 -11.34 -38.87
CA SER A 95 51.48 -10.22 -39.54
C SER A 95 52.05 -9.17 -38.58
N LEU A 96 51.49 -9.08 -37.37
CA LEU A 96 51.86 -8.09 -36.36
C LEU A 96 52.75 -8.69 -35.26
N PHE A 97 52.99 -10.00 -35.28
CA PHE A 97 53.69 -10.71 -34.22
C PHE A 97 55.10 -10.15 -33.95
N ASP A 98 55.89 -9.95 -35.01
CA ASP A 98 57.25 -9.40 -34.87
C ASP A 98 57.25 -7.97 -34.33
N ALA A 99 56.25 -7.15 -34.70
CA ALA A 99 56.12 -5.78 -34.20
C ALA A 99 55.74 -5.78 -32.70
N LEU A 100 54.83 -6.66 -32.29
CA LEU A 100 54.46 -6.85 -30.88
C LEU A 100 55.63 -7.31 -30.03
N VAL A 101 56.45 -8.23 -30.53
CA VAL A 101 57.64 -8.71 -29.82
C VAL A 101 58.69 -7.62 -29.68
N LEU A 102 58.94 -6.84 -30.73
CA LEU A 102 59.89 -5.71 -30.67
C LEU A 102 59.46 -4.65 -29.66
N ASP A 103 58.18 -4.30 -29.65
CA ASP A 103 57.61 -3.34 -28.70
C ASP A 103 57.64 -3.86 -27.25
N TYR A 104 57.38 -5.16 -27.05
CA TYR A 104 57.50 -5.81 -25.75
C TYR A 104 58.93 -5.79 -25.20
N ILE A 105 59.92 -6.03 -26.07
CA ILE A 105 61.34 -6.00 -25.69
C ILE A 105 61.73 -4.59 -25.23
N ASP A 106 61.29 -3.55 -25.95
CA ASP A 106 61.61 -2.15 -25.58
C ASP A 106 60.94 -1.75 -24.26
N THR A 107 59.69 -2.17 -24.08
CA THR A 107 58.86 -1.85 -22.90
C THR A 107 59.33 -2.58 -21.64
N GLU A 108 59.46 -3.91 -21.71
CA GLU A 108 59.69 -4.78 -20.54
C GLU A 108 61.18 -5.16 -20.36
N ARG A 109 62.04 -4.80 -21.32
CA ARG A 109 63.51 -5.02 -21.29
C ARG A 109 63.93 -6.48 -21.11
N VAL A 110 63.27 -7.39 -21.83
CA VAL A 110 63.52 -8.84 -21.80
C VAL A 110 64.17 -9.34 -23.09
N GLU A 111 64.71 -10.56 -23.05
CA GLU A 111 65.26 -11.24 -24.23
C GLU A 111 64.17 -11.63 -25.24
N LYS A 112 64.53 -11.70 -26.53
CA LYS A 112 63.57 -11.93 -27.62
C LYS A 112 62.78 -13.24 -27.49
N ASP A 113 63.42 -14.31 -27.04
CA ASP A 113 62.78 -15.61 -26.87
C ASP A 113 61.71 -15.56 -25.76
N GLU A 114 61.99 -14.85 -24.67
CA GLU A 114 61.06 -14.65 -23.56
C GLU A 114 59.88 -13.76 -23.99
N ALA A 115 60.14 -12.64 -24.67
CA ALA A 115 59.12 -11.76 -25.22
C ALA A 115 58.16 -12.50 -26.17
N SER A 116 58.70 -13.36 -27.04
CA SER A 116 57.91 -14.15 -27.99
C SER A 116 56.95 -15.12 -27.29
N ILE A 117 57.38 -15.75 -26.19
CA ILE A 117 56.53 -16.62 -25.38
C ILE A 117 55.45 -15.78 -24.68
N LYS A 118 55.81 -14.65 -24.08
CA LYS A 118 54.88 -13.77 -23.36
C LYS A 118 53.78 -13.21 -24.26
N ILE A 119 54.10 -12.79 -25.49
CA ILE A 119 53.10 -12.34 -26.45
C ILE A 119 52.13 -13.47 -26.83
N LYS A 120 52.62 -14.70 -27.05
CA LYS A 120 51.74 -15.86 -27.33
C LYS A 120 50.83 -16.20 -26.15
N GLU A 121 51.38 -16.16 -24.93
CA GLU A 121 50.60 -16.34 -23.69
C GLU A 121 49.49 -15.28 -23.61
N LEU A 122 49.82 -14.01 -23.91
CA LEU A 122 48.87 -12.91 -23.85
C LEU A 122 47.77 -13.02 -24.92
N ILE A 123 48.10 -13.35 -26.17
CA ILE A 123 47.11 -13.61 -27.23
C ILE A 123 46.19 -14.75 -26.82
N THR A 124 46.75 -15.84 -26.29
CA THR A 124 45.97 -16.99 -25.82
C THR A 124 45.05 -16.61 -24.66
N LYS A 125 45.54 -15.83 -23.70
CA LYS A 125 44.74 -15.30 -22.60
C LYS A 125 43.54 -14.49 -23.12
N VAL A 126 43.78 -13.53 -24.02
CA VAL A 126 42.69 -12.72 -24.58
C VAL A 126 41.67 -13.56 -25.33
N ARG A 127 42.10 -14.62 -26.06
CA ARG A 127 41.15 -15.57 -26.68
C ARG A 127 40.27 -16.27 -25.63
N MET A 128 40.86 -16.71 -24.52
CA MET A 128 40.14 -17.34 -23.42
C MET A 128 39.18 -16.34 -22.74
N ASP A 129 39.60 -15.10 -22.55
CA ASP A 129 38.77 -14.06 -21.93
C ASP A 129 37.54 -13.73 -22.79
N ILE A 130 37.69 -13.71 -24.12
CA ILE A 130 36.57 -13.55 -25.06
C ILE A 130 35.60 -14.73 -24.95
N GLU A 131 36.10 -15.96 -24.88
CA GLU A 131 35.26 -17.16 -24.74
C GLU A 131 34.50 -17.15 -23.41
N GLU A 132 35.17 -16.82 -22.32
CA GLU A 132 34.56 -16.72 -21.00
C GLU A 132 33.46 -15.66 -20.97
N MET A 133 33.72 -14.49 -21.55
CA MET A 133 32.74 -13.42 -21.67
C MET A 133 31.44 -13.93 -22.32
N GLU A 134 31.54 -14.73 -23.38
CA GLU A 134 30.38 -15.31 -24.06
C GLU A 134 29.58 -16.24 -23.13
N GLU A 135 30.27 -17.11 -22.41
CA GLU A 135 29.64 -18.04 -21.47
C GLU A 135 28.91 -17.29 -20.36
N VAL A 136 29.56 -16.28 -19.77
CA VAL A 136 28.98 -15.49 -18.68
C VAL A 136 27.79 -14.67 -19.19
N MET A 137 27.86 -14.09 -20.38
CA MET A 137 26.74 -13.37 -20.99
C MET A 137 25.53 -14.28 -21.21
N ARG A 138 25.74 -15.49 -21.76
CA ARG A 138 24.64 -16.47 -21.92
C ARG A 138 24.04 -16.87 -20.58
N ALA A 139 24.88 -17.10 -19.57
CA ALA A 139 24.41 -17.43 -18.24
C ALA A 139 23.59 -16.31 -17.61
N ILE A 140 23.97 -15.04 -17.83
CA ILE A 140 23.20 -13.86 -17.42
C ILE A 140 21.83 -13.85 -18.09
N ASP A 141 21.76 -14.09 -19.40
CA ASP A 141 20.50 -14.13 -20.15
C ASP A 141 19.56 -15.23 -19.62
N ASP A 142 20.09 -16.44 -19.45
CA ASP A 142 19.31 -17.58 -18.95
C ASP A 142 18.80 -17.32 -17.53
N ARG A 143 19.66 -16.78 -16.66
CA ARG A 143 19.30 -16.40 -15.28
C ARG A 143 18.25 -15.30 -15.27
N HIS A 144 18.40 -14.28 -16.11
CA HIS A 144 17.43 -13.19 -16.23
C HIS A 144 16.04 -13.71 -16.56
N ILE A 145 15.95 -14.56 -17.59
CA ILE A 145 14.69 -15.20 -18.00
C ILE A 145 14.12 -16.07 -16.88
N LEU A 146 14.97 -16.85 -16.21
CA LEU A 146 14.57 -17.75 -15.13
C LEU A 146 14.02 -16.98 -13.93
N TYR A 147 14.75 -16.00 -13.41
CA TYR A 147 14.35 -15.23 -12.22
C TYR A 147 13.12 -14.37 -12.50
N ARG A 148 13.00 -13.80 -13.71
CA ARG A 148 11.76 -13.15 -14.17
C ARG A 148 10.57 -14.12 -14.10
N THR A 149 10.73 -15.31 -14.68
CA THR A 149 9.65 -16.32 -14.72
C THR A 149 9.23 -16.73 -13.32
N ARG A 150 10.20 -16.96 -12.42
CA ARG A 150 9.95 -17.29 -11.00
C ARG A 150 9.21 -16.17 -10.28
N ALA A 151 9.59 -14.92 -10.49
CA ALA A 151 8.97 -13.79 -9.85
C ALA A 151 7.51 -13.56 -10.31
N VAL A 152 7.23 -13.76 -11.61
CA VAL A 152 5.86 -13.75 -12.14
C VAL A 152 5.04 -14.89 -11.55
N GLN A 153 5.60 -16.11 -11.50
CA GLN A 153 4.93 -17.25 -10.86
C GLN A 153 4.64 -16.99 -9.38
N ARG A 154 5.58 -16.37 -8.64
CA ARG A 154 5.39 -15.97 -7.25
C ARG A 154 4.27 -14.95 -7.09
N ALA A 155 4.21 -13.93 -7.95
CA ALA A 155 3.12 -12.95 -7.94
C ALA A 155 1.75 -13.61 -8.24
N GLN A 156 1.71 -14.50 -9.23
CA GLN A 156 0.51 -15.29 -9.55
C GLN A 156 0.09 -16.18 -8.39
N PHE A 157 1.04 -16.87 -7.75
CA PHE A 157 0.79 -17.67 -6.56
C PHE A 157 0.18 -16.81 -5.45
N LEU A 158 0.79 -15.67 -5.12
CA LEU A 158 0.25 -14.79 -4.09
C LEU A 158 -1.16 -14.27 -4.43
N LEU A 159 -1.45 -13.93 -5.70
CA LEU A 159 -2.81 -13.57 -6.12
C LEU A 159 -3.83 -14.70 -5.92
N LEU A 160 -3.40 -15.94 -6.13
CA LEU A 160 -4.25 -17.13 -6.08
C LEU A 160 -4.34 -17.75 -4.68
N SER A 161 -3.37 -17.47 -3.81
CA SER A 161 -3.16 -18.17 -2.54
C SER A 161 -3.27 -17.28 -1.29
N ASP A 162 -3.43 -15.97 -1.43
CA ASP A 162 -3.65 -15.05 -0.30
C ASP A 162 -4.96 -15.33 0.47
N GLY A 163 -5.86 -16.17 -0.07
CA GLY A 163 -7.10 -16.58 0.62
C GLY A 163 -8.09 -15.43 0.86
N SER A 164 -7.73 -14.21 0.46
CA SER A 164 -8.57 -13.01 0.53
C SER A 164 -9.78 -13.15 -0.39
N SER A 165 -10.84 -12.38 -0.09
CA SER A 165 -12.07 -12.38 -0.90
C SER A 165 -11.78 -12.08 -2.38
N LYS A 166 -10.80 -11.21 -2.66
CA LYS A 166 -10.35 -10.90 -4.03
C LYS A 166 -9.73 -12.13 -4.71
N SER A 167 -8.90 -12.89 -3.99
CA SER A 167 -8.31 -14.14 -4.48
C SER A 167 -9.38 -15.18 -4.79
N LYS A 168 -10.35 -15.37 -3.88
CA LYS A 168 -11.48 -16.29 -4.08
C LYS A 168 -12.34 -15.90 -5.27
N ILE A 169 -12.67 -14.62 -5.42
CA ILE A 169 -13.45 -14.11 -6.57
C ILE A 169 -12.68 -14.34 -7.88
N ASN A 170 -11.36 -14.07 -7.92
CA ASN A 170 -10.55 -14.30 -9.11
C ASN A 170 -10.50 -15.79 -9.50
N SER A 171 -10.36 -16.69 -8.53
CA SER A 171 -10.41 -18.14 -8.76
C SER A 171 -11.75 -18.60 -9.35
N ILE A 172 -12.86 -18.07 -8.83
CA ILE A 172 -14.20 -18.35 -9.37
C ILE A 172 -14.32 -17.81 -10.81
N LEU A 173 -13.90 -16.57 -11.08
CA LEU A 173 -13.98 -15.97 -12.41
C LEU A 173 -13.13 -16.73 -13.45
N ARG A 174 -11.94 -17.20 -13.07
CA ARG A 174 -11.09 -18.03 -13.95
C ARG A 174 -11.71 -19.39 -14.27
N PHE A 175 -12.36 -20.01 -13.29
CA PHE A 175 -13.10 -21.24 -13.50
C PHE A 175 -14.16 -21.04 -14.60
N TYR A 176 -14.98 -19.98 -14.50
CA TYR A 176 -15.94 -19.64 -15.55
C TYR A 176 -15.29 -19.29 -16.90
N ALA A 177 -14.18 -18.54 -16.89
CA ALA A 177 -13.47 -18.21 -18.13
C ALA A 177 -12.96 -19.44 -18.89
N ASN A 178 -12.58 -20.52 -18.17
CA ASN A 178 -12.17 -21.78 -18.79
C ASN A 178 -13.36 -22.60 -19.32
N GLU A 179 -14.52 -22.52 -18.68
CA GLU A 179 -15.75 -23.19 -19.11
C GLU A 179 -16.39 -22.51 -20.34
N ILE A 180 -16.19 -21.20 -20.52
CA ILE A 180 -16.71 -20.45 -21.67
C ILE A 180 -15.82 -20.68 -22.89
N GLN A 181 -16.24 -21.57 -23.79
CA GLN A 181 -15.54 -21.82 -25.06
C GLN A 181 -16.13 -21.06 -26.26
N SER A 182 -17.39 -20.64 -26.17
CA SER A 182 -18.11 -19.91 -27.21
C SER A 182 -18.95 -18.76 -26.65
N LYS A 183 -19.26 -17.76 -27.48
CA LYS A 183 -20.10 -16.61 -27.08
C LYS A 183 -21.50 -17.01 -26.59
N GLY A 184 -21.99 -18.20 -26.94
CA GLY A 184 -23.29 -18.71 -26.51
C GLY A 184 -23.28 -19.38 -25.14
N ASP A 185 -22.11 -19.73 -24.61
CA ASP A 185 -22.00 -20.47 -23.36
C ASP A 185 -22.31 -19.60 -22.12
N GLY A 186 -22.11 -18.28 -22.22
CA GLY A 186 -22.44 -17.35 -21.13
C GLY A 186 -23.94 -17.19 -20.87
N ASN A 187 -24.81 -17.70 -21.76
CA ASN A 187 -26.27 -17.62 -21.63
C ASN A 187 -26.91 -18.96 -21.22
N LYS A 188 -26.10 -19.99 -20.99
CA LYS A 188 -26.60 -21.29 -20.51
C LYS A 188 -26.83 -21.23 -19.00
N ASP A 189 -27.76 -22.05 -18.53
CA ASP A 189 -27.96 -22.25 -17.11
C ASP A 189 -26.67 -22.80 -16.48
N ASP A 190 -26.28 -22.21 -15.35
CA ASP A 190 -25.04 -22.51 -14.68
C ASP A 190 -25.20 -23.74 -13.76
N ASP A 191 -24.92 -24.91 -14.31
CA ASP A 191 -24.92 -26.20 -13.59
C ASP A 191 -23.56 -26.54 -12.96
N THR A 192 -22.63 -25.58 -12.88
CA THR A 192 -21.30 -25.84 -12.31
C THR A 192 -21.33 -25.84 -10.78
N VAL A 193 -20.34 -26.48 -10.16
CA VAL A 193 -20.18 -26.48 -8.68
C VAL A 193 -20.02 -25.06 -8.12
N ALA A 194 -19.57 -24.10 -8.95
CA ALA A 194 -19.44 -22.71 -8.55
C ALA A 194 -20.80 -22.00 -8.36
N SER A 195 -21.86 -22.45 -9.03
CA SER A 195 -23.19 -21.82 -8.99
C SER A 195 -23.87 -21.92 -7.62
N GLU A 196 -23.52 -22.94 -6.83
CA GLU A 196 -23.96 -23.12 -5.44
C GLU A 196 -23.30 -22.13 -4.48
N ILE A 197 -22.09 -21.67 -4.81
CA ILE A 197 -21.26 -20.79 -3.98
C ILE A 197 -21.47 -19.32 -4.38
N PHE A 198 -21.56 -19.03 -5.69
CA PHE A 198 -21.60 -17.68 -6.22
C PHE A 198 -22.37 -17.61 -7.55
N ARG A 199 -23.47 -16.84 -7.60
CA ARG A 199 -24.26 -16.64 -8.83
C ARG A 199 -23.82 -15.37 -9.56
N ILE A 200 -23.24 -15.53 -10.76
CA ILE A 200 -22.80 -14.41 -11.60
C ILE A 200 -23.98 -13.57 -12.10
N PHE A 201 -25.07 -14.24 -12.49
CA PHE A 201 -26.29 -13.58 -12.95
C PHE A 201 -27.39 -13.75 -11.91
N GLY A 202 -27.39 -12.88 -10.89
CA GLY A 202 -28.50 -12.77 -9.96
C GLY A 202 -29.75 -12.27 -10.67
N GLN A 203 -30.59 -13.18 -11.16
CA GLN A 203 -31.95 -12.85 -11.59
C GLN A 203 -32.81 -12.58 -10.35
N ASN A 204 -32.85 -11.32 -9.93
CA ASN A 204 -33.96 -10.85 -9.11
C ASN A 204 -35.15 -10.74 -10.06
N PHE A 205 -36.10 -11.65 -9.95
CA PHE A 205 -37.34 -11.59 -10.72
C PHE A 205 -37.97 -10.20 -10.54
N PHE A 206 -38.16 -9.48 -11.64
CA PHE A 206 -38.97 -8.26 -11.63
C PHE A 206 -40.43 -8.68 -11.47
N ASP A 207 -40.95 -8.55 -10.26
CA ASP A 207 -42.37 -8.67 -9.95
C ASP A 207 -43.01 -7.27 -10.01
N SER A 208 -44.33 -7.21 -10.21
CA SER A 208 -45.14 -6.01 -9.98
C SER A 208 -44.80 -5.20 -8.70
N ALA A 209 -44.28 -5.81 -7.64
CA ALA A 209 -43.79 -5.18 -6.43
C ALA A 209 -42.44 -4.44 -6.60
N SER A 210 -41.66 -4.76 -7.64
CA SER A 210 -40.40 -4.11 -8.00
C SER A 210 -40.61 -2.80 -8.79
N LEU A 211 -41.84 -2.52 -9.23
CA LEU A 211 -42.19 -1.25 -9.85
C LEU A 211 -42.27 -0.17 -8.76
N ALA A 212 -41.49 0.91 -8.93
CA ALA A 212 -41.63 2.09 -8.10
C ALA A 212 -43.07 2.60 -8.19
N THR A 213 -43.78 2.60 -7.06
CA THR A 213 -45.14 3.14 -7.03
C THR A 213 -45.08 4.63 -7.35
N PRO A 214 -45.80 5.11 -8.38
CA PRO A 214 -45.76 6.52 -8.74
C PRO A 214 -46.19 7.34 -7.51
N VAL A 215 -45.36 8.32 -7.15
CA VAL A 215 -45.61 9.20 -6.01
C VAL A 215 -46.95 9.90 -6.25
N LYS A 216 -48.00 9.45 -5.56
CA LYS A 216 -49.29 10.13 -5.57
C LYS A 216 -49.03 11.53 -5.03
N LYS A 217 -49.18 12.56 -5.87
CA LYS A 217 -49.13 13.96 -5.41
C LYS A 217 -50.10 14.07 -4.25
N ARG A 218 -49.60 14.50 -3.08
CA ARG A 218 -50.44 14.69 -1.88
C ARG A 218 -51.57 15.62 -2.29
N LYS A 219 -52.80 15.11 -2.30
CA LYS A 219 -53.96 15.98 -2.36
C LYS A 219 -53.96 16.75 -1.04
N PRO A 220 -54.05 18.09 -1.04
CA PRO A 220 -54.19 18.84 0.21
C PRO A 220 -55.38 18.27 0.95
N THR A 221 -55.18 17.90 2.21
CA THR A 221 -56.27 17.44 3.07
C THR A 221 -57.30 18.57 3.12
N PRO A 222 -58.57 18.32 2.76
CA PRO A 222 -59.62 19.33 2.92
C PRO A 222 -59.62 19.78 4.38
N ILE A 223 -59.54 21.09 4.61
CA ILE A 223 -59.65 21.64 5.97
C ILE A 223 -61.13 21.53 6.35
N GLU A 224 -61.47 20.48 7.10
CA GLU A 224 -62.78 20.37 7.71
C GLU A 224 -62.82 21.24 8.98
N LEU A 225 -63.90 22.00 9.15
CA LEU A 225 -64.17 22.69 10.39
C LEU A 225 -64.40 21.62 11.47
N MET A 226 -63.49 21.56 12.43
CA MET A 226 -63.57 20.60 13.53
C MET A 226 -64.79 20.94 14.38
N ASN A 227 -65.84 20.13 14.29
CA ASN A 227 -66.93 20.20 15.24
C ASN A 227 -66.44 19.57 16.54
N ILE A 228 -66.38 20.36 17.61
CA ILE A 228 -66.11 19.85 18.96
C ILE A 228 -67.37 19.07 19.36
N ILE A 229 -67.33 17.74 19.24
CA ILE A 229 -68.49 16.87 19.48
C ILE A 229 -68.61 16.48 20.96
N GLU A 230 -67.55 16.61 21.75
CA GLU A 230 -67.53 16.28 23.18
C GLU A 230 -67.05 17.49 23.99
N GLU A 231 -67.76 17.81 25.08
CA GLU A 231 -67.34 18.83 26.03
C GLU A 231 -65.97 18.47 26.61
N LEU A 232 -65.06 19.46 26.66
CA LEU A 232 -63.71 19.26 27.15
C LEU A 232 -63.77 18.89 28.64
N ASP A 233 -63.29 17.70 29.00
CA ASP A 233 -63.18 17.29 30.40
C ASP A 233 -62.13 18.16 31.11
N ILE A 234 -62.62 19.16 31.85
CA ILE A 234 -61.79 20.16 32.51
C ILE A 234 -60.92 19.50 33.59
N GLU A 235 -61.40 18.47 34.28
CA GLU A 235 -60.63 17.76 35.30
C GLU A 235 -59.46 17.01 34.68
N LEU A 236 -59.68 16.33 33.55
CA LEU A 236 -58.60 15.65 32.81
C LEU A 236 -57.57 16.64 32.28
N VAL A 237 -58.01 17.80 31.77
CA VAL A 237 -57.12 18.87 31.29
C VAL A 237 -56.27 19.42 32.44
N GLU A 238 -56.87 19.68 33.60
CA GLU A 238 -56.13 20.12 34.79
C GLU A 238 -55.13 19.08 35.28
N GLU A 239 -55.50 17.79 35.30
CA GLU A 239 -54.61 16.70 35.69
C GLU A 239 -53.41 16.60 34.73
N LYS A 240 -53.65 16.68 33.41
CA LYS A 240 -52.60 16.68 32.39
C LYS A 240 -51.71 17.91 32.48
N ASN A 241 -52.29 19.09 32.71
CA ASN A 241 -51.54 20.32 32.92
C ASN A 241 -50.67 20.24 34.18
N LYS A 242 -51.18 19.68 35.28
CA LYS A 242 -50.41 19.48 36.50
C LYS A 242 -49.22 18.55 36.27
N LYS A 243 -49.43 17.42 35.60
CA LYS A 243 -48.36 16.47 35.21
C LYS A 243 -47.33 17.13 34.30
N MET A 244 -47.76 17.94 33.34
CA MET A 244 -46.87 18.70 32.46
C MET A 244 -46.05 19.73 33.24
N MET A 245 -46.66 20.45 34.18
CA MET A 245 -45.97 21.41 35.02
C MET A 245 -44.97 20.75 35.97
N GLU A 246 -45.30 19.59 36.53
CA GLU A 246 -44.36 18.78 37.31
C GLU A 246 -43.16 18.33 36.46
N TYR A 247 -43.42 17.86 35.23
CA TYR A 247 -42.36 17.51 34.28
C TYR A 247 -41.46 18.71 33.96
N ILE A 248 -42.04 19.87 33.63
CA ILE A 248 -41.28 21.10 33.32
C ILE A 248 -40.44 21.54 34.53
N ARG A 249 -40.97 21.46 35.76
CA ARG A 249 -40.24 21.81 36.99
C ARG A 249 -39.07 20.86 37.27
N ASN A 250 -39.22 19.59 36.90
CA ASN A 250 -38.18 18.57 37.12
C ASN A 250 -37.23 18.41 35.93
N ALA A 251 -37.54 19.02 34.77
CA ALA A 251 -36.68 18.99 33.60
C ALA A 251 -35.33 19.66 33.89
N LEU A 252 -34.26 19.06 33.36
CA LEU A 252 -32.90 19.53 33.53
C LEU A 252 -32.59 20.67 32.53
N THR A 253 -33.07 21.87 32.81
CA THR A 253 -32.81 23.09 32.03
C THR A 253 -31.85 24.04 32.76
N SER A 254 -31.17 24.93 32.04
CA SER A 254 -30.25 25.91 32.66
C SER A 254 -30.95 26.79 33.70
N GLU A 255 -32.20 27.20 33.42
CA GLU A 255 -33.01 28.00 34.34
C GLU A 255 -33.36 27.25 35.64
N ASN A 256 -33.81 26.00 35.54
CA ASN A 256 -34.18 25.19 36.70
C ASN A 256 -32.96 24.86 37.57
N VAL A 257 -31.80 24.61 36.95
CA VAL A 257 -30.55 24.35 37.68
C VAL A 257 -30.07 25.61 38.41
N ASN A 258 -30.16 26.79 37.78
CA ASN A 258 -29.83 28.06 38.44
C ASN A 258 -30.77 28.39 39.60
N ARG A 259 -32.07 28.09 39.46
CA ARG A 259 -33.05 28.23 40.55
C ARG A 259 -32.70 27.31 41.71
N PHE A 260 -32.43 26.04 41.42
CA PHE A 260 -32.01 25.07 42.42
C PHE A 260 -30.72 25.47 43.14
N ALA A 261 -29.73 26.04 42.43
CA ALA A 261 -28.51 26.56 43.05
C ALA A 261 -28.83 27.70 44.04
N LYS A 262 -29.70 28.63 43.68
CA LYS A 262 -30.16 29.71 44.57
C LYS A 262 -30.90 29.17 45.79
N ASP A 263 -31.79 28.21 45.59
CA ASP A 263 -32.60 27.60 46.65
C ASP A 263 -31.71 26.86 47.67
N ILE A 264 -30.67 26.17 47.20
CA ILE A 264 -29.69 25.51 48.09
C ILE A 264 -28.85 26.54 48.85
N LEU A 265 -28.40 27.61 48.18
CA LEU A 265 -27.56 28.62 48.80
C LEU A 265 -28.33 29.37 49.90
N ASN A 266 -29.62 29.68 49.70
CA ASN A 266 -30.54 30.26 50.70
C ASN A 266 -29.90 31.36 51.60
N GLY A 267 -29.13 32.26 51.01
CA GLY A 267 -28.42 33.35 51.71
C GLY A 267 -27.05 32.99 52.30
N ASN A 268 -26.61 31.73 52.19
CA ASN A 268 -25.25 31.29 52.51
C ASN A 268 -24.32 31.45 51.29
N HIS A 269 -23.07 31.86 51.53
CA HIS A 269 -22.08 32.02 50.46
C HIS A 269 -21.58 30.70 49.85
N ALA A 270 -21.69 29.59 50.58
CA ALA A 270 -21.17 28.29 50.16
C ALA A 270 -21.92 27.14 50.84
N VAL A 271 -22.32 26.13 50.07
CA VAL A 271 -23.01 24.93 50.57
C VAL A 271 -22.38 23.66 50.00
N ARG A 272 -22.21 22.66 50.86
CA ARG A 272 -21.65 21.36 50.48
C ARG A 272 -22.75 20.43 49.95
N ILE A 273 -22.54 19.85 48.78
CA ILE A 273 -23.56 19.04 48.10
C ILE A 273 -23.86 17.73 48.80
N SER A 274 -22.87 17.07 49.40
CA SER A 274 -23.10 15.87 50.23
C SER A 274 -24.17 16.08 51.31
N SER A 275 -24.17 17.24 51.99
CA SER A 275 -25.15 17.58 53.02
C SER A 275 -26.54 17.92 52.47
N VAL A 276 -26.63 18.39 51.23
CA VAL A 276 -27.91 18.65 50.55
C VAL A 276 -28.54 17.34 50.11
N PHE A 277 -27.74 16.48 49.50
CA PHE A 277 -28.19 15.18 49.01
C PHE A 277 -28.63 14.24 50.15
N GLU A 278 -27.99 14.34 51.31
CA GLU A 278 -28.39 13.61 52.52
C GLU A 278 -29.79 14.01 52.99
N LYS A 279 -30.16 15.29 52.89
CA LYS A 279 -31.47 15.81 53.32
C LYS A 279 -32.57 15.59 52.30
N GLU A 280 -32.26 15.69 51.01
CA GLU A 280 -33.24 15.58 49.92
C GLU A 280 -32.72 14.65 48.80
N PRO A 281 -32.96 13.33 48.89
CA PRO A 281 -32.47 12.34 47.93
C PRO A 281 -33.02 12.55 46.50
N ASP A 282 -34.22 13.11 46.36
CA ASP A 282 -34.88 13.34 45.07
C ASP A 282 -34.19 14.43 44.22
N THR A 283 -33.22 15.14 44.80
CA THR A 283 -32.47 16.21 44.11
C THR A 283 -31.29 15.70 43.27
N PHE A 284 -31.05 14.38 43.23
CA PHE A 284 -29.90 13.78 42.53
C PHE A 284 -29.71 14.26 41.10
N ILE A 285 -30.78 14.28 40.30
CA ILE A 285 -30.75 14.72 38.89
C ILE A 285 -30.33 16.19 38.80
N LYS A 286 -30.81 17.03 39.72
CA LYS A 286 -30.45 18.45 39.78
C LYS A 286 -28.99 18.65 40.22
N ILE A 287 -28.46 17.79 41.08
CA ILE A 287 -27.04 17.77 41.47
C ILE A 287 -26.13 17.46 40.27
N ILE A 288 -26.51 16.46 39.44
CA ILE A 288 -25.81 16.19 38.18
C ILE A 288 -25.89 17.42 37.26
N GLY A 289 -27.06 18.07 37.22
CA GLY A 289 -27.27 19.35 36.53
C GLY A 289 -26.29 20.43 36.96
N LEU A 290 -26.09 20.63 38.27
CA LEU A 290 -25.15 21.61 38.80
C LEU A 290 -23.74 21.38 38.25
N TYR A 291 -23.27 20.14 38.26
CA TYR A 291 -21.96 19.82 37.70
C TYR A 291 -21.91 20.00 36.17
N THR A 292 -22.96 19.61 35.46
CA THR A 292 -23.01 19.64 33.99
C THR A 292 -23.07 21.06 33.45
N TYR A 293 -23.97 21.88 34.00
CA TYR A 293 -24.17 23.28 33.62
C TYR A 293 -23.16 24.23 34.26
N SER A 294 -22.28 23.74 35.15
CA SER A 294 -21.16 24.53 35.66
C SER A 294 -20.22 25.02 34.55
N LYS A 295 -20.22 24.41 33.36
CA LYS A 295 -19.35 24.84 32.24
C LYS A 295 -20.03 25.86 31.32
N THR A 296 -21.31 26.18 31.54
CA THR A 296 -22.10 27.05 30.67
C THR A 296 -21.96 28.53 31.09
N ALA A 297 -22.00 29.45 30.13
CA ALA A 297 -21.86 30.89 30.37
C ALA A 297 -22.98 31.47 31.27
N GLU A 298 -24.19 30.93 31.16
CA GLU A 298 -25.42 31.35 31.85
C GLU A 298 -25.50 30.88 33.32
N ARG A 299 -24.46 30.26 33.88
CA ARG A 299 -24.47 29.74 35.25
C ARG A 299 -24.58 30.86 36.30
N GLY A 300 -25.47 30.71 37.27
CA GLY A 300 -25.65 31.65 38.39
C GLY A 300 -24.84 31.30 39.65
N TYR A 301 -23.97 30.31 39.59
CA TYR A 301 -23.22 29.75 40.72
C TYR A 301 -21.84 29.27 40.25
N ASP A 302 -20.92 29.07 41.20
CA ASP A 302 -19.62 28.45 40.98
C ASP A 302 -19.49 27.13 41.76
N ILE A 303 -18.62 26.24 41.30
CA ILE A 303 -18.37 24.95 41.93
C ILE A 303 -16.88 24.81 42.27
N LYS A 304 -16.59 24.38 43.51
CA LYS A 304 -15.27 23.92 43.94
C LYS A 304 -15.29 22.42 44.22
N LEU A 305 -14.55 21.67 43.41
CA LEU A 305 -14.40 20.23 43.58
C LEU A 305 -13.55 19.92 44.81
N LYS A 306 -13.91 18.85 45.53
CA LYS A 306 -13.05 18.22 46.54
C LYS A 306 -12.53 16.89 46.02
N ASP A 307 -11.30 16.56 46.36
CA ASP A 307 -10.68 15.28 45.99
C ASP A 307 -11.19 14.09 46.82
N ASN A 308 -12.10 14.34 47.77
CA ASN A 308 -12.70 13.29 48.59
C ASN A 308 -13.95 12.72 47.91
N VAL A 309 -14.02 11.39 47.85
CA VAL A 309 -15.19 10.65 47.40
C VAL A 309 -16.09 10.39 48.61
N VAL A 310 -17.38 10.70 48.46
CA VAL A 310 -18.40 10.51 49.50
C VAL A 310 -19.43 9.48 49.03
N GLU A 311 -19.98 8.73 49.97
CA GLU A 311 -21.07 7.78 49.75
C GLU A 311 -22.26 8.22 50.60
N VAL A 312 -23.33 8.68 49.95
CA VAL A 312 -24.55 9.20 50.58
C VAL A 312 -25.74 8.55 49.88
N ASN A 313 -26.73 8.07 50.62
CA ASN A 313 -27.93 7.43 50.09
C ASN A 313 -27.66 6.32 49.04
N GLY A 314 -26.59 5.54 49.23
CA GLY A 314 -26.20 4.44 48.33
C GLY A 314 -25.53 4.87 47.02
N VAL A 315 -25.23 6.16 46.84
CA VAL A 315 -24.56 6.70 45.65
C VAL A 315 -23.18 7.24 46.02
N ARG A 316 -22.16 6.86 45.26
CA ARG A 316 -20.77 7.29 45.43
C ARG A 316 -20.37 8.34 44.39
N PHE A 317 -19.96 9.53 44.81
CA PHE A 317 -19.54 10.60 43.91
C PHE A 317 -18.44 11.48 44.53
N LYS A 318 -17.72 12.25 43.69
CA LYS A 318 -16.75 13.25 44.17
C LYS A 318 -17.51 14.46 44.73
N ASP A 319 -17.27 14.78 46.00
CA ASP A 319 -17.99 15.87 46.64
C ASP A 319 -17.55 17.24 46.09
N PHE A 320 -18.45 18.21 46.14
CA PHE A 320 -18.15 19.57 45.72
C PHE A 320 -18.96 20.60 46.51
N ILE A 321 -18.45 21.82 46.54
CA ILE A 321 -19.09 22.97 47.16
C ILE A 321 -19.69 23.84 46.05
N VAL A 322 -20.96 24.18 46.18
CA VAL A 322 -21.60 25.22 45.37
C VAL A 322 -21.43 26.54 46.11
N GLU A 323 -20.95 27.55 45.40
CA GLU A 323 -20.74 28.90 45.92
C GLU A 323 -21.51 29.94 45.11
N GLU A 324 -21.86 31.04 45.77
CA GLU A 324 -22.44 32.19 45.10
C GLU A 324 -21.44 32.81 44.11
N ARG A 325 -21.87 33.01 42.87
CA ARG A 325 -21.04 33.62 41.83
C ARG A 325 -20.94 35.12 42.09
N ARG A 326 -19.72 35.64 42.17
CA ARG A 326 -19.43 37.08 42.34
C ARG A 326 -19.64 37.88 41.06
#